data_AF-A0A015LXQ8-F1
#
_entry.id   AF-A0A015LXQ8-F1
#
_cell.length_a   1.000
_cell.length_b   1.000
_cell.length_c   1.000
_cell.angle_alpha   90.00
_cell.angle_beta   90.00
_cell.angle_gamma   90.00
#
_symmetry.space_group_name_H-M   'P 1'
#
loop_
_entity.id
_entity.type
_entity.pdbx_description
1 polymer ?
#
loop_
_entity_poly.entity_id
_entity_poly.type
_entity_poly.pdbx_seq_one_letter_code
_entity_poly.pdbx_strand_id
1 'polypeptide(L)'
;MSRKEEFSEDDLNEFENLITIWSCEFVNVFARFNPSNLRLPKLHSWRYHVISAIRQFGAINGYTSETYETLHKFYVKNPYRKSNKKEVMNQILNRV
;
A
#
# COMPACT_ATOMS: atom_id res chain seq x y z
N MET A 1 -12.45 13.83 -20.68
CA MET A 1 -11.58 12.63 -20.65
C MET A 1 -12.49 11.42 -20.46
N SER A 2 -12.58 10.55 -21.47
CA SER A 2 -13.33 9.30 -21.34
C SER A 2 -12.56 8.35 -20.43
N ARG A 3 -13.24 7.74 -19.46
CA ARG A 3 -12.64 6.73 -18.57
C ARG A 3 -12.46 5.47 -19.42
N LYS A 4 -11.22 5.00 -19.62
CA LYS A 4 -11.00 3.64 -20.15
C LYS A 4 -11.68 2.67 -19.17
N GLU A 5 -12.56 1.83 -19.66
CA GLU A 5 -13.32 0.87 -18.84
C GLU A 5 -12.43 -0.30 -18.37
N GLU A 6 -11.35 -0.60 -19.09
CA GLU A 6 -10.44 -1.71 -18.77
C GLU A 6 -9.00 -1.36 -19.17
N PHE A 7 -8.03 -1.86 -18.39
CA PHE A 7 -6.60 -1.73 -18.67
C PHE A 7 -6.17 -2.87 -19.61
N SER A 8 -5.40 -2.55 -20.64
CA SER A 8 -4.85 -3.57 -21.54
C SER A 8 -3.52 -4.12 -21.02
N GLU A 9 -3.07 -5.24 -21.59
CA GLU A 9 -1.73 -5.79 -21.32
C GLU A 9 -0.62 -4.82 -21.76
N ASP A 10 -0.84 -4.04 -22.83
CA ASP A 10 0.07 -2.99 -23.26
C ASP A 10 0.21 -1.87 -22.21
N ASP A 11 -0.90 -1.51 -21.54
CA ASP A 11 -0.88 -0.54 -20.44
C ASP A 11 -0.01 -1.09 -19.27
N LEU A 12 -0.04 -2.40 -19.00
CA LEU A 12 0.80 -3.04 -17.99
C LEU A 12 2.28 -3.09 -18.38
N ASN A 13 2.60 -3.40 -19.63
CA ASN A 13 3.97 -3.41 -20.13
C ASN A 13 4.58 -2.00 -20.09
N GLU A 14 3.82 -0.98 -20.47
CA GLU A 14 4.25 0.41 -20.35
C GLU A 14 4.46 0.79 -18.88
N PHE A 15 3.54 0.38 -18.00
CA PHE A 15 3.69 0.62 -16.57
C PHE A 15 4.95 -0.05 -15.98
N GLU A 16 5.30 -1.26 -16.42
CA GLU A 16 6.53 -1.95 -16.03
C GLU A 16 7.79 -1.17 -16.43
N ASN A 17 7.81 -0.63 -17.65
CA ASN A 17 8.90 0.23 -18.13
C ASN A 17 9.03 1.49 -17.29
N LEU A 18 7.90 2.16 -17.02
CA LEU A 18 7.86 3.38 -16.21
C LEU A 18 8.34 3.13 -14.77
N ILE A 19 7.92 2.02 -14.15
CA ILE A 19 8.40 1.61 -12.81
C ILE A 19 9.91 1.38 -12.83
N THR A 20 10.42 0.74 -13.88
CA THR A 20 11.85 0.46 -14.04
C THR A 20 12.67 1.74 -14.16
N ILE A 21 12.25 2.67 -15.02
CA ILE A 21 12.88 3.98 -15.20
C ILE A 21 12.82 4.77 -13.89
N TRP A 22 11.62 4.90 -13.32
CA TRP A 22 11.42 5.64 -12.07
C TRP A 22 12.27 5.12 -10.92
N SER A 23 12.35 3.79 -10.76
CA SER A 23 13.15 3.20 -9.66
C SER A 23 14.65 3.36 -9.88
N CYS A 24 15.14 3.34 -11.12
CA CYS A 24 16.52 3.70 -11.43
C CYS A 24 16.82 5.16 -11.03
N GLU A 25 15.98 6.10 -11.49
CA GLU A 25 16.14 7.53 -11.19
C GLU A 25 16.05 7.82 -9.69
N PHE A 26 15.10 7.19 -9.00
CA PHE A 26 14.96 7.29 -7.54
C PHE A 26 16.24 6.85 -6.82
N VAL A 27 16.83 5.72 -7.21
CA VAL A 27 18.09 5.26 -6.61
C VAL A 27 19.21 6.24 -6.94
N ASN A 28 19.33 6.71 -8.18
CA ASN A 28 20.38 7.65 -8.61
C ASN A 28 20.36 8.95 -7.80
N VAL A 29 19.18 9.53 -7.56
CA VAL A 29 19.04 10.79 -6.82
C VAL A 29 19.32 10.61 -5.33
N PHE A 30 18.82 9.52 -4.74
CA PHE A 30 18.79 9.38 -3.28
C PHE A 30 19.89 8.48 -2.70
N ALA A 31 20.65 7.74 -3.51
CA ALA A 31 21.69 6.82 -3.03
C ALA A 31 22.71 7.53 -2.11
N ARG A 32 23.09 8.77 -2.43
CA ARG A 32 24.00 9.58 -1.61
C ARG A 32 23.52 9.85 -0.19
N PHE A 33 22.21 9.79 0.05
CA PHE A 33 21.61 10.05 1.37
C PHE A 33 21.36 8.76 2.17
N ASN A 34 21.56 7.58 1.58
CA ASN A 34 21.32 6.32 2.25
C ASN A 34 22.52 5.38 2.12
N PRO A 35 23.23 5.07 3.23
CA PRO A 35 24.42 4.22 3.22
C PRO A 35 24.14 2.78 2.74
N SER A 36 22.88 2.35 2.68
CA SER A 36 22.48 1.03 2.19
C SER A 36 22.21 0.99 0.68
N ASN A 37 22.53 2.04 -0.07
CA ASN A 37 22.23 2.18 -1.51
C ASN A 37 20.76 1.92 -1.85
N LEU A 38 19.85 2.28 -0.94
CA LEU A 38 18.39 2.12 -1.11
C LEU A 38 17.95 0.69 -1.43
N ARG A 39 18.63 -0.32 -0.87
CA ARG A 39 18.20 -1.73 -0.89
C ARG A 39 16.98 -1.95 0.02
N LEU A 40 15.88 -1.28 -0.29
CA LEU A 40 14.62 -1.35 0.46
C LEU A 40 13.78 -2.50 -0.08
N PRO A 41 13.33 -3.47 0.74
CA PRO A 41 12.45 -4.55 0.31
C PRO A 41 11.20 -4.05 -0.41
N LYS A 42 10.65 -2.91 0.04
CA LYS A 42 9.50 -2.26 -0.61
C LYS A 42 9.82 -1.76 -2.02
N LEU A 43 11.01 -1.19 -2.24
CA LEU A 43 11.43 -0.73 -3.56
C LEU A 43 11.68 -1.92 -4.51
N HIS A 44 12.27 -2.99 -3.99
CA HIS A 44 12.43 -4.24 -4.74
C HIS A 44 11.08 -4.83 -5.15
N SER A 45 10.14 -4.96 -4.19
CA SER A 45 8.79 -5.42 -4.48
C SER A 45 8.07 -4.53 -5.48
N TRP A 46 8.22 -3.21 -5.36
CA TRP A 46 7.65 -2.26 -6.31
C TRP A 46 8.16 -2.47 -7.73
N ARG A 47 9.50 -2.61 -7.87
CA ARG A 47 10.16 -2.75 -9.17
C ARG A 47 9.88 -4.08 -9.86
N TYR A 48 9.88 -5.19 -9.11
CA TYR A 48 9.92 -6.53 -9.70
C TYR A 48 8.64 -7.35 -9.54
N HIS A 49 7.74 -6.98 -8.62
CA HIS A 49 6.61 -7.84 -8.25
C HIS A 49 5.24 -7.19 -8.42
N VAL A 50 5.16 -5.87 -8.65
CA VAL A 50 3.88 -5.18 -8.79
C VAL A 50 3.09 -5.67 -10.00
N ILE A 51 3.73 -5.81 -11.16
CA ILE A 51 3.03 -6.23 -12.38
C ILE A 51 2.55 -7.67 -12.26
N SER A 52 3.38 -8.58 -11.73
CA SER A 52 2.95 -9.96 -11.43
C SER A 52 1.81 -10.01 -10.44
N ALA A 53 1.82 -9.16 -9.41
CA ALA A 53 0.74 -9.08 -8.44
C ALA A 53 -0.56 -8.55 -9.06
N ILE A 54 -0.47 -7.56 -9.97
CA ILE A 54 -1.64 -7.06 -10.70
C ILE A 54 -2.25 -8.16 -11.59
N ARG A 55 -1.41 -8.90 -12.32
CA ARG A 55 -1.87 -10.01 -13.16
C ARG A 55 -2.55 -11.12 -12.35
N GLN A 56 -2.05 -11.41 -11.15
CA GLN A 56 -2.55 -12.50 -10.32
C GLN A 56 -3.77 -12.12 -9.46
N PHE A 57 -3.78 -10.91 -8.90
CA PHE A 57 -4.74 -10.49 -7.88
C PHE A 57 -5.62 -9.31 -8.31
N GLY A 58 -5.39 -8.75 -9.50
CA GLY A 58 -6.07 -7.56 -9.99
C GLY A 58 -5.50 -6.26 -9.40
N ALA A 59 -6.30 -5.21 -9.39
CA ALA A 59 -5.84 -3.88 -8.95
C ALA A 59 -5.24 -3.90 -7.54
N ILE A 60 -4.12 -3.19 -7.35
CA ILE A 60 -3.37 -3.13 -6.07
C ILE A 60 -4.26 -2.77 -4.88
N ASN A 61 -5.23 -1.89 -5.11
CA ASN A 61 -6.20 -1.44 -4.10
C ASN A 61 -7.03 -2.58 -3.50
N GLY A 62 -7.17 -3.71 -4.20
CA GLY A 62 -7.91 -4.88 -3.73
C GLY A 62 -7.24 -5.63 -2.59
N TYR A 63 -5.94 -5.43 -2.36
CA TYR A 63 -5.18 -6.15 -1.33
C TYR A 63 -4.35 -5.23 -0.42
N THR A 64 -4.66 -3.93 -0.37
CA THR A 64 -4.04 -3.03 0.61
C THR A 64 -4.61 -3.25 2.01
N SER A 65 -3.86 -2.87 3.03
CA SER A 65 -4.34 -2.86 4.42
C SER A 65 -5.23 -1.67 4.75
N GLU A 66 -5.55 -0.79 3.79
CA GLU A 66 -6.23 0.49 4.03
C GLU A 66 -7.58 0.30 4.73
N THR A 67 -8.39 -0.67 4.28
CA THR A 67 -9.68 -0.98 4.91
C THR A 67 -9.48 -1.46 6.35
N TYR A 68 -8.56 -2.38 6.59
CA TYR A 68 -8.29 -2.91 7.93
C TYR A 68 -7.74 -1.84 8.87
N GLU A 69 -6.82 -1.00 8.41
CA GLU A 69 -6.25 0.11 9.18
C GLU A 69 -7.32 1.14 9.54
N THR A 70 -8.21 1.44 8.59
CA THR A 70 -9.34 2.34 8.78
C THR A 70 -10.31 1.78 9.82
N LEU A 71 -10.72 0.52 9.69
CA LEU A 71 -11.57 -0.16 10.66
C LEU A 71 -10.92 -0.21 12.05
N HIS A 72 -9.64 -0.56 12.13
CA HIS A 72 -8.90 -0.58 13.39
C HIS A 72 -8.86 0.80 14.05
N LYS A 73 -8.68 1.87 13.27
CA LYS A 73 -8.74 3.24 13.79
C LYS A 73 -10.12 3.57 14.36
N PHE A 74 -11.18 3.25 13.64
CA PHE A 74 -12.55 3.58 14.02
C PHE A 74 -13.10 2.74 15.17
N TYR A 75 -12.88 1.43 15.15
CA TYR A 75 -13.50 0.49 16.09
C TYR A 75 -12.59 0.14 17.27
N VAL A 76 -11.27 0.31 17.14
CA VAL A 76 -10.34 0.01 18.25
C VAL A 76 -9.75 1.28 18.82
N LYS A 77 -8.99 2.05 18.03
CA LYS A 77 -8.23 3.20 18.56
C LYS A 77 -9.14 4.31 19.11
N ASN A 78 -10.21 4.66 18.40
CA ASN A 78 -11.12 5.73 18.82
C ASN A 78 -11.89 5.35 20.10
N PRO A 79 -12.55 4.18 20.19
CA PRO A 79 -13.20 3.73 21.42
C PRO A 79 -12.24 3.54 22.59
N TYR A 80 -11.04 2.99 22.35
CA TYR A 80 -10.01 2.87 23.37
C TYR A 80 -9.63 4.22 23.99
N ARG A 81 -9.39 5.24 23.14
CA ARG A 81 -9.11 6.62 23.60
C ARG A 81 -10.26 7.24 24.39
N LYS A 82 -11.52 6.86 24.08
CA LYS A 82 -12.71 7.31 24.79
C LYS A 82 -13.03 6.47 26.05
N SER A 83 -12.37 5.33 26.24
CA SER A 83 -12.61 4.43 27.38
C SER A 83 -11.96 4.99 28.66
N ASN A 84 -12.47 4.57 29.81
CA ASN A 84 -11.83 4.88 31.10
C ASN A 84 -10.66 3.91 31.44
N LYS A 85 -10.27 3.04 30.48
CA LYS A 85 -9.22 2.02 30.58
C LYS A 85 -9.48 0.89 31.60
N LYS A 86 -10.65 0.82 32.22
CA LYS A 86 -11.12 -0.34 33.01
C LYS A 86 -12.07 -1.16 32.16
N GLU A 87 -11.96 -2.49 32.18
CA GLU A 87 -12.83 -3.39 31.40
C GLU A 87 -13.01 -2.93 29.94
N VAL A 88 -11.90 -2.57 29.30
CA VAL A 88 -11.86 -1.92 27.98
C VAL A 88 -12.65 -2.70 26.92
N MET A 89 -12.52 -4.02 26.91
CA MET A 89 -13.22 -4.86 25.93
C MET A 89 -14.74 -4.69 26.02
N ASN A 90 -15.30 -4.66 27.23
CA ASN A 90 -16.73 -4.39 27.44
C ASN A 90 -17.11 -3.00 26.92
N GLN A 91 -16.28 -1.99 27.15
CA GLN A 91 -16.55 -0.61 26.72
C GLN A 91 -16.39 -0.37 25.21
N ILE A 92 -15.63 -1.23 24.52
CA ILE A 92 -15.46 -1.18 23.07
C ILE A 92 -16.54 -2.02 22.39
N LEU A 93 -16.84 -3.21 22.90
CA LEU A 93 -17.77 -4.16 22.29
C LEU A 93 -19.24 -3.88 22.62
N ASN A 94 -19.57 -3.42 23.84
CA ASN A 94 -20.95 -3.21 24.28
C ASN A 94 -21.50 -1.82 23.94
N ARG A 95 -21.03 -1.19 22.85
CA ARG A 95 -21.54 0.12 22.36
C ARG A 95 -22.65 -0.01 21.31
N VAL A 96 -23.41 -1.10 21.33
CA VAL A 96 -24.64 -1.26 20.52
C VAL A 96 -25.79 -0.53 21.21
#